data_AF-A0A3M3W949-F1
#
_entry.id   AF-A0A3M3W949-F1
#
_cell.length_a   1.000
_cell.length_b   1.000
_cell.length_c   1.000
_cell.angle_alpha   90.00
_cell.angle_beta   90.00
_cell.angle_gamma   90.00
#
_symmetry.space_group_name_H-M   'P 1'
#
loop_
_entity.id
_entity.type
_entity.pdbx_description
1 polymer ?
#
loop_
_entity_poly.entity_id
_entity_poly.type
_entity_poly.pdbx_seq_one_letter_code
_entity_poly.pdbx_strand_id
1 'polypeptide(L)'
;MMASVLAGVHHGLVNKVEPGAPVEGNSYEQHEQSLPNNLRDALRELDDNPVMAKYIDPKYIDIFVACKESELEEFEHSISDLEYNWYLHTV
;
A
#
# COMPACT_ATOMS: atom_id res chain seq x y z
N MET A 1 2.15 -5.00 -10.94
CA MET A 1 3.41 -4.29 -10.60
C MET A 1 3.95 -3.46 -11.76
N MET A 2 4.39 -4.04 -12.89
CA MET A 2 4.97 -3.24 -13.98
C MET A 2 4.02 -2.16 -14.51
N ALA A 3 2.74 -2.49 -14.69
CA ALA A 3 1.72 -1.54 -15.13
C ALA A 3 1.53 -0.35 -14.17
N SER A 4 1.50 -0.59 -12.85
CA SER A 4 1.32 0.47 -11.86
C SER A 4 2.54 1.39 -11.76
N VAL A 5 3.76 0.84 -11.88
CA VAL A 5 4.99 1.64 -11.93
C VAL A 5 5.01 2.54 -13.17
N LEU A 6 4.72 1.97 -14.35
CA LEU A 6 4.68 2.73 -15.60
C LEU A 6 3.55 3.76 -15.62
N ALA A 7 2.41 3.47 -14.99
CA ALA A 7 1.32 4.44 -14.83
C ALA A 7 1.79 5.67 -14.04
N GLY A 8 2.49 5.46 -12.92
CA GLY A 8 3.09 6.55 -12.13
C GLY A 8 4.12 7.36 -12.92
N VAL A 9 5.05 6.69 -13.59
CA VAL A 9 6.06 7.35 -14.43
C VAL A 9 5.42 8.16 -15.55
N HIS A 10 4.48 7.57 -16.29
CA HIS A 10 3.77 8.26 -17.37
C HIS A 10 2.97 9.45 -16.82
N HIS A 11 2.30 9.30 -15.67
CA HIS A 11 1.57 10.39 -15.03
C HIS A 11 2.49 11.57 -14.69
N GLY A 12 3.65 11.29 -14.09
CA GLY A 12 4.65 12.32 -13.78
C GLY A 12 5.17 13.04 -15.02
N LEU A 13 5.53 12.30 -16.06
CA LEU A 13 6.05 12.87 -17.31
C LEU A 13 5.01 13.73 -18.06
N VAL A 14 3.77 13.24 -18.19
CA VAL A 14 2.70 13.95 -18.91
C VAL A 14 2.29 15.24 -18.21
N ASN A 15 2.16 15.18 -16.87
CA ASN A 15 1.73 16.33 -16.07
C ASN A 15 2.89 17.21 -15.62
N LYS A 16 4.13 16.88 -15.99
CA LYS A 16 5.36 17.57 -15.56
C LYS A 16 5.39 17.75 -14.03
N VAL A 17 5.10 16.67 -13.32
CA VAL A 17 5.12 16.66 -11.86
C VAL A 17 6.59 16.78 -11.43
N GLU A 18 6.93 17.90 -10.81
CA GLU A 18 8.27 18.10 -10.25
C GLU A 18 8.43 17.23 -8.99
N PRO A 19 9.41 16.32 -8.95
CA PRO A 19 9.75 15.69 -7.70
C PRO A 19 10.31 16.74 -6.73
N GLY A 20 10.06 16.56 -5.43
CA GLY A 20 10.68 17.39 -4.40
C GLY A 20 12.21 17.31 -4.42
N ALA A 21 12.86 18.14 -3.60
CA ALA A 21 14.31 18.08 -3.45
C ALA A 21 14.75 16.67 -3.01
N PRO A 22 15.88 16.16 -3.54
CA PRO A 22 16.41 14.88 -3.11
C PRO A 22 16.76 14.92 -1.63
N VAL A 23 16.41 13.86 -0.91
CA VAL A 23 16.76 13.70 0.50
C VAL A 23 18.19 13.17 0.60
N GLU A 24 19.05 13.87 1.33
CA GLU A 24 20.42 13.43 1.60
C GLU A 24 20.54 12.93 3.06
N GLY A 25 21.26 11.84 3.30
CA GLY A 25 21.43 11.27 4.64
C GLY A 25 20.26 10.37 5.08
N ASN A 26 19.91 10.41 6.38
CA ASN A 26 18.91 9.52 6.97
C ASN A 26 17.48 10.08 6.83
N SER A 27 16.63 9.46 6.01
CA SER A 27 15.25 9.92 5.80
C SER A 27 14.33 9.74 7.01
N TYR A 28 14.60 8.76 7.89
CA TYR A 28 13.77 8.49 9.07
C TYR A 28 13.78 9.63 10.10
N GLU A 29 14.82 10.45 10.12
CA GLU A 29 14.94 11.62 11.02
C GLU A 29 14.42 12.91 10.37
N GLN A 30 14.20 12.89 9.05
CA GLN A 30 13.93 14.09 8.25
C GLN A 30 12.48 14.18 7.79
N HIS A 31 11.76 13.05 7.74
CA HIS A 31 10.39 12.99 7.24
C HIS A 31 9.50 12.13 8.13
N GLU A 32 8.25 12.56 8.26
CA GLU A 32 7.20 11.71 8.82
C GLU A 32 6.89 10.54 7.88
N GLN A 33 6.52 9.40 8.47
CA GLN A 33 6.08 8.23 7.70
C GLN A 33 4.79 8.58 6.96
N SER A 34 4.85 8.53 5.63
CA SER A 34 3.75 8.91 4.75
C SER A 34 3.15 7.74 3.98
N LEU A 35 3.82 6.59 3.96
CA LEU A 35 3.33 5.40 3.27
C LEU A 35 2.49 4.53 4.23
N PRO A 36 1.45 3.84 3.70
CA PRO A 36 0.74 2.83 4.46
C PRO A 36 1.70 1.80 5.07
N ASN A 37 1.54 1.54 6.37
CA ASN A 37 2.36 0.58 7.10
C ASN A 37 1.68 -0.80 7.23
N ASN A 38 0.48 -0.95 6.68
CA ASN A 38 -0.28 -2.19 6.69
C ASN A 38 -1.02 -2.37 5.35
N LEU A 39 -1.38 -3.62 5.05
CA LEU A 39 -2.01 -3.97 3.77
C LEU A 39 -3.42 -3.36 3.64
N ARG A 40 -4.17 -3.26 4.73
CA ARG A 40 -5.54 -2.74 4.72
C ARG A 40 -5.60 -1.30 4.24
N ASP A 41 -4.74 -0.45 4.78
CA ASP A 41 -4.67 0.95 4.40
C ASP A 41 -4.08 1.12 2.99
N ALA A 42 -3.14 0.27 2.57
CA ALA A 42 -2.63 0.26 1.20
C ALA A 42 -3.71 -0.09 0.16
N LEU A 43 -4.62 -1.02 0.49
CA LEU A 43 -5.75 -1.37 -0.37
C LEU A 43 -6.76 -0.23 -0.48
N ARG A 44 -7.07 0.45 0.64
CA ARG A 44 -7.94 1.64 0.65
C ARG A 44 -7.36 2.78 -0.19
N GLU A 45 -6.07 3.06 -0.04
CA GLU A 45 -5.40 4.09 -0.85
C GLU A 45 -5.40 3.75 -2.34
N LEU A 46 -5.35 2.47 -2.71
CA LEU A 46 -5.44 2.02 -4.10
C LEU A 46 -6.84 2.19 -4.66
N ASP A 47 -7.86 1.79 -3.91
CA ASP A 47 -9.28 1.86 -4.29
C ASP A 47 -9.70 3.32 -4.57
N ASP A 48 -9.28 4.23 -3.69
CA ASP A 48 -9.58 5.66 -3.80
C ASP A 48 -8.62 6.42 -4.74
N ASN A 49 -7.69 5.75 -5.44
CA ASN A 49 -6.63 6.44 -6.19
C ASN A 49 -7.12 7.00 -7.55
N PRO A 50 -7.27 8.34 -7.70
CA PRO A 50 -7.80 8.91 -8.94
C PRO A 50 -6.79 8.87 -10.10
N VAL A 51 -5.49 8.70 -9.81
CA VAL A 51 -4.48 8.53 -10.84
C VAL A 51 -4.56 7.11 -11.38
N MET A 52 -4.54 6.10 -10.51
CA MET A 52 -4.55 4.70 -10.93
C MET A 52 -5.82 4.35 -11.74
N ALA A 53 -6.97 4.88 -11.35
CA ALA A 53 -8.25 4.71 -12.06
C ALA A 53 -8.24 5.23 -13.52
N LYS A 54 -7.26 6.07 -13.91
CA LYS A 54 -7.09 6.53 -15.29
C LYS A 54 -6.25 5.59 -16.16
N TYR A 55 -5.48 4.70 -15.54
CA TYR A 55 -4.53 3.82 -16.23
C TYR A 55 -4.96 2.36 -16.22
N ILE A 56 -5.59 1.94 -15.13
CA ILE A 56 -6.10 0.58 -14.92
C ILE A 56 -7.62 0.71 -14.85
N ASP A 57 -8.33 -0.21 -15.52
CA ASP A 57 -9.79 -0.25 -15.46
C ASP A 57 -10.24 -0.28 -14.00
N PRO A 58 -11.10 0.66 -13.55
CA PRO A 58 -11.61 0.68 -12.18
C PRO A 58 -12.19 -0.67 -11.75
N LYS A 59 -12.86 -1.40 -12.66
CA LYS A 59 -13.40 -2.73 -12.35
C LYS A 59 -12.32 -3.75 -11.99
N TYR A 60 -11.14 -3.63 -12.59
CA TYR A 60 -10.01 -4.47 -12.22
C TYR A 60 -9.48 -4.10 -10.83
N ILE A 61 -9.43 -2.81 -10.51
CA ILE A 61 -9.03 -2.34 -9.18
C ILE A 61 -10.01 -2.87 -8.13
N ASP A 62 -11.31 -2.72 -8.34
CA ASP A 62 -12.36 -3.22 -7.43
C ASP A 62 -12.20 -4.73 -7.14
N ILE A 63 -12.02 -5.54 -8.20
CA ILE A 63 -11.83 -6.99 -8.07
C ILE A 63 -10.53 -7.32 -7.33
N PHE A 64 -9.44 -6.62 -7.67
CA PHE A 64 -8.15 -6.84 -7.03
C PHE A 64 -8.20 -6.51 -5.54
N VAL A 65 -8.81 -5.38 -5.17
CA VAL A 65 -9.00 -4.96 -3.78
C VAL A 65 -9.85 -6.00 -3.04
N ALA A 66 -11.01 -6.39 -3.58
CA ALA A 66 -11.88 -7.38 -2.96
C ALA A 66 -11.17 -8.74 -2.70
N CYS A 67 -10.38 -9.22 -3.68
CA CYS A 67 -9.58 -10.44 -3.48
C CYS A 67 -8.59 -10.28 -2.34
N LYS A 68 -7.86 -9.16 -2.28
CA LYS A 68 -6.83 -8.93 -1.26
C LYS A 68 -7.40 -8.67 0.13
N GLU A 69 -8.56 -8.04 0.22
CA GLU A 69 -9.28 -7.92 1.49
C GLU A 69 -9.73 -9.28 2.03
N SER A 70 -10.24 -10.15 1.15
CA SER A 70 -10.60 -11.52 1.56
C SER A 70 -9.39 -12.33 2.02
N GLU A 71 -8.25 -12.24 1.33
CA GLU A 71 -6.99 -12.88 1.76
C GLU A 71 -6.53 -12.35 3.13
N LEU A 72 -6.68 -11.04 3.37
CA LEU A 72 -6.30 -10.40 4.62
C LEU A 72 -7.23 -10.81 5.78
N GLU A 73 -8.53 -10.90 5.54
CA GLU A 73 -9.51 -11.37 6.54
C GLU A 73 -9.21 -12.81 6.97
N GLU A 74 -8.89 -13.69 6.02
CA GLU A 74 -8.49 -15.07 6.32
C GLU A 74 -7.19 -15.12 7.14
N PHE A 75 -6.22 -14.26 6.83
CA PHE A 75 -4.99 -14.13 7.60
C PHE A 75 -5.26 -13.65 9.03
N GLU A 76 -6.07 -12.61 9.22
CA GLU A 76 -6.39 -12.06 10.54
C GLU A 76 -7.21 -13.00 11.43
N HIS A 77 -7.92 -13.96 10.83
CA HIS A 77 -8.63 -15.02 11.57
C HIS A 77 -7.72 -16.13 12.07
N SER A 78 -6.46 -16.17 11.63
CA SER A 78 -5.49 -17.18 12.02
C SER A 78 -4.71 -16.73 13.25
N ILE A 79 -4.76 -17.51 14.33
CA ILE A 79 -3.99 -17.23 15.55
C ILE A 79 -2.51 -17.55 15.30
N SER A 80 -1.66 -16.56 15.47
CA SER A 80 -0.22 -16.67 15.31
C SER A 80 0.47 -17.28 16.54
N ASP A 81 1.62 -17.94 16.32
CA ASP A 81 2.46 -18.44 17.41
C ASP A 81 2.90 -17.33 18.38
N LEU A 82 3.03 -16.09 17.90
CA LEU A 82 3.36 -14.94 18.73
C LEU A 82 2.26 -14.62 19.74
N GLU A 83 1.00 -14.68 19.31
CA GLU A 83 -0.15 -14.49 20.20
C GLU A 83 -0.21 -15.61 21.24
N TYR A 84 0.05 -16.87 20.86
CA TYR A 84 0.20 -17.96 21.82
C TYR A 84 1.32 -17.67 22.83
N ASN A 85 2.48 -17.19 22.38
CA ASN A 85 3.59 -16.87 23.29
C ASN A 85 3.23 -15.75 24.28
N TRP A 86 2.55 -14.69 23.83
CA TRP A 86 2.15 -13.59 24.71
C TRP A 86 1.08 -13.98 25.72
N TYR A 87 0.09 -14.77 25.29
CA TYR A 87 -1.06 -15.08 26.14
C TYR A 87 -0.89 -16.38 26.96
N LEU A 88 -0.04 -17.31 26.54
CA LEU A 88 0.12 -18.63 27.18
C LEU A 88 1.44 -18.81 27.95
N HIS A 89 2.52 -18.09 27.59
CA HIS A 89 3.82 -18.21 28.26
C HIS A 89 4.16 -17.08 29.24
N THR A 90 3.24 -16.13 29.47
CA THR A 90 3.38 -15.08 30.49
C THR A 90 2.85 -15.55 31.86
N VAL A 91 3.37 -16.67 32.37
CA VAL A 91 3.23 -17.12 33.77
C VAL A 91 4.60 -17.37 34.37
#